data_AF-A0A9E5UKL4-F1
#
_entry.id   AF-A0A9E5UKL4-F1
#
_cell.length_a   1.000
_cell.length_b   1.000
_cell.length_c   1.000
_cell.angle_alpha   90.00
_cell.angle_beta   90.00
_cell.angle_gamma   90.00
#
_symmetry.space_group_name_H-M   'P 1'
#
loop_
_entity.id
_entity.type
_entity.pdbx_description
1 polymer ?
#
loop_
_entity_poly.entity_id
_entity_poly.type
_entity_poly.pdbx_seq_one_letter_code
_entity_poly.pdbx_strand_id
1 'polypeptide(L)'
;MESIADRIGEPAEEMRETLDLMAEKGQIGSLTSKGKQMYMLAPFVVGIYEYQVYRLDKELVDLFEEYFPILSKSLGGYKPAIARTIPINTNLKQDFQIQPYENLAEMLENANSFRVTDCICRKERIIAGNSCDHSLEVCLGFSKEENAYDYFSRGGRIISKDEAFKVIAQTEEEGLIHNVFYNVKKGHGAICNCCSCCC
;
A
#
# COMPACT_ATOMS: atom_id res chain seq x y z
N MET A 1 -9.29 -4.53 18.90
CA MET A 1 -10.74 -4.55 19.15
C MET A 1 -11.01 -4.40 20.64
N GLU A 2 -10.68 -5.38 21.50
CA GLU A 2 -10.83 -5.26 22.97
C GLU A 2 -10.21 -3.98 23.56
N SER A 3 -8.96 -3.66 23.21
CA SER A 3 -8.32 -2.44 23.73
C SER A 3 -8.89 -1.11 23.19
N ILE A 4 -9.67 -1.15 22.09
CA ILE A 4 -10.31 0.04 21.51
C ILE A 4 -11.67 0.23 22.18
N ALA A 5 -12.44 -0.85 22.32
CA ALA A 5 -13.70 -0.89 23.05
C ALA A 5 -13.52 -0.43 24.51
N ASP A 6 -12.50 -0.93 25.21
CA ASP A 6 -12.18 -0.53 26.59
C ASP A 6 -11.87 0.96 26.74
N ARG A 7 -11.30 1.59 25.71
CA ARG A 7 -10.96 3.03 25.73
C ARG A 7 -12.16 3.94 25.46
N ILE A 8 -13.12 3.45 24.69
CA ILE A 8 -14.29 4.23 24.25
C ILE A 8 -15.51 3.95 25.16
N GLY A 9 -15.49 2.83 25.90
CA GLY A 9 -16.56 2.45 26.82
C GLY A 9 -17.78 1.84 26.13
N GLU A 10 -17.61 1.32 24.91
CA GLU A 10 -18.68 0.70 24.12
C GLU A 10 -18.55 -0.83 24.05
N PRO A 11 -19.65 -1.56 23.80
CA PRO A 11 -19.61 -3.01 23.60
C PRO A 11 -18.69 -3.40 22.44
N ALA A 12 -17.88 -4.44 22.67
CA ALA A 12 -16.87 -4.91 21.72
C ALA A 12 -17.45 -5.29 20.34
N GLU A 13 -18.68 -5.81 20.31
CA GLU A 13 -19.38 -6.21 19.08
C GLU A 13 -19.85 -4.99 18.27
N GLU A 14 -20.47 -3.98 18.89
CA GLU A 14 -20.91 -2.74 18.22
C GLU A 14 -19.71 -1.95 17.67
N MET A 15 -18.63 -1.91 18.44
CA MET A 15 -17.36 -1.33 18.01
C MET A 15 -16.77 -2.08 16.81
N ARG A 16 -16.91 -3.42 16.77
CA ARG A 16 -16.43 -4.23 15.63
C ARG A 16 -17.22 -3.89 14.36
N GLU A 17 -18.54 -3.85 14.43
CA GLU A 17 -19.38 -3.48 13.27
C GLU A 17 -19.02 -2.09 12.72
N THR A 18 -18.80 -1.13 13.62
CA THR A 18 -18.41 0.22 13.23
C THR A 18 -17.03 0.24 12.57
N LEU A 19 -16.05 -0.43 13.16
CA LEU A 19 -14.69 -0.51 12.60
C LEU A 19 -14.65 -1.28 11.28
N ASP A 20 -15.47 -2.32 11.13
CA ASP A 20 -15.59 -3.07 9.89
C ASP A 20 -16.19 -2.20 8.78
N LEU A 21 -17.25 -1.43 9.08
CA LEU A 21 -17.82 -0.47 8.15
C LEU A 21 -16.80 0.61 7.73
N MET A 22 -16.02 1.13 8.68
CA MET A 22 -14.96 2.10 8.39
C MET A 22 -13.83 1.49 7.54
N ALA A 23 -13.45 0.24 7.82
CA ALA A 23 -12.45 -0.49 7.07
C ALA A 23 -12.92 -0.83 5.64
N GLU A 24 -14.18 -1.21 5.47
CA GLU A 24 -14.81 -1.45 4.17
C GLU A 24 -14.93 -0.15 3.36
N LYS A 25 -15.18 0.97 4.03
CA LYS A 25 -15.15 2.31 3.41
C LYS A 25 -13.75 2.85 3.15
N GLY A 26 -12.69 2.13 3.53
CA GLY A 26 -11.31 2.56 3.31
C GLY A 26 -10.89 3.76 4.16
N GLN A 27 -11.56 4.02 5.28
CA GLN A 27 -11.25 5.14 6.17
C GLN A 27 -10.12 4.82 7.16
N ILE A 28 -9.90 3.54 7.44
CA ILE A 28 -8.86 3.02 8.34
C ILE A 28 -8.11 1.88 7.67
N GLY A 29 -6.92 1.53 8.15
CA GLY A 29 -6.23 0.29 7.78
C GLY A 29 -6.78 -0.91 8.57
N SER A 30 -6.82 -2.07 7.93
CA SER A 30 -7.27 -3.32 8.57
C SER A 30 -6.40 -4.47 8.08
N LEU A 31 -5.86 -5.26 8.99
CA LEU A 31 -4.98 -6.40 8.68
C LEU A 31 -5.09 -7.47 9.78
N THR A 32 -4.95 -8.73 9.42
CA THR A 32 -4.81 -9.81 10.40
C THR A 32 -3.38 -9.87 10.89
N SER A 33 -3.19 -9.89 12.21
CA SER A 33 -1.88 -10.21 12.82
C SER A 33 -2.07 -11.09 14.05
N LYS A 34 -1.23 -12.12 14.19
CA LYS A 34 -1.30 -13.13 15.25
C LYS A 34 -2.70 -13.77 15.37
N GLY A 35 -3.34 -14.03 14.24
CA GLY A 35 -4.68 -14.63 14.17
C GLY A 35 -5.82 -13.74 14.68
N LYS A 36 -5.58 -12.44 14.92
CA LYS A 36 -6.62 -11.48 15.31
C LYS A 36 -6.73 -10.36 14.27
N GLN A 37 -7.95 -9.92 14.00
CA GLN A 37 -8.20 -8.73 13.18
C GLN A 37 -7.72 -7.48 13.92
N MET A 38 -6.83 -6.72 13.28
CA MET A 38 -6.27 -5.48 13.81
C MET A 38 -6.70 -4.30 12.94
N TYR A 39 -7.09 -3.22 13.60
CA TYR A 39 -7.44 -1.95 12.95
C TYR A 39 -6.37 -0.91 13.28
N MET A 40 -6.05 -0.06 12.32
CA MET A 40 -5.04 0.99 12.49
C MET A 40 -5.44 2.26 11.75
N LEU A 41 -4.97 3.41 12.24
CA LEU A 41 -5.07 4.65 11.50
C LEU A 41 -4.17 4.57 10.26
N ALA A 42 -4.71 4.97 9.12
CA ALA A 42 -3.98 5.11 7.87
C ALA A 42 -3.77 6.60 7.57
N PRO A 43 -2.59 7.00 7.06
CA PRO A 43 -2.40 8.36 6.58
C PRO A 43 -3.30 8.62 5.36
N PHE A 44 -3.49 9.90 4.99
CA PHE A 44 -4.35 10.24 3.85
C PHE A 44 -3.77 9.72 2.52
N VAL A 45 -2.51 10.03 2.22
CA VAL A 45 -1.74 9.45 1.09
C VAL A 45 -0.82 8.36 1.65
N VAL A 46 -0.63 7.27 0.91
CA VAL A 46 -0.10 5.99 1.39
C VAL A 46 -1.03 5.37 2.44
N GLY A 47 -2.33 5.40 2.20
CA GLY A 47 -3.35 4.89 3.09
C GLY A 47 -4.75 5.08 2.53
N ILE A 48 -5.49 6.05 3.09
CA ILE A 48 -6.93 6.26 2.83
C ILE A 48 -7.22 6.46 1.36
N TYR A 49 -6.41 7.29 0.68
CA TYR A 49 -6.59 7.59 -0.75
C TYR A 49 -6.48 6.32 -1.58
N GLU A 50 -5.39 5.55 -1.44
CA GLU A 50 -5.15 4.27 -2.12
C GLU A 50 -6.29 3.26 -1.89
N TYR A 51 -6.94 3.29 -0.73
CA TYR A 51 -8.09 2.42 -0.44
C TYR A 51 -9.34 2.77 -1.24
N GLN A 52 -9.42 3.96 -1.83
CA GLN A 52 -10.52 4.40 -2.70
C GLN A 52 -10.35 3.99 -4.16
N VAL A 53 -9.34 3.21 -4.52
CA VAL A 53 -9.00 2.86 -5.92
C VAL A 53 -10.13 2.22 -6.75
N TYR A 54 -11.14 1.60 -6.11
CA TYR A 54 -12.34 1.06 -6.78
C TYR A 54 -13.59 1.94 -6.63
N ARG A 55 -13.46 3.12 -6.01
CA ARG A 55 -14.52 4.10 -5.77
C ARG A 55 -14.17 5.50 -6.27
N LEU A 56 -13.04 5.65 -6.97
CA LEU A 56 -12.65 6.90 -7.58
C LEU A 56 -13.70 7.34 -8.61
N ASP A 57 -14.13 8.58 -8.49
CA ASP A 57 -14.91 9.30 -9.48
C ASP A 57 -14.21 10.62 -9.85
N LYS A 58 -14.76 11.33 -10.83
CA LYS A 58 -14.18 12.58 -11.32
C LYS A 58 -14.12 13.65 -10.22
N GLU A 59 -15.15 13.74 -9.39
CA GLU A 59 -15.22 14.73 -8.32
C GLU A 59 -14.11 14.53 -7.30
N LEU A 60 -13.89 13.30 -6.85
CA LEU A 60 -12.83 12.97 -5.89
C LEU A 60 -11.43 13.21 -6.48
N VAL A 61 -11.23 12.92 -7.76
CA VAL A 61 -9.98 13.21 -8.48
C VAL A 61 -9.73 14.72 -8.55
N ASP A 62 -10.74 15.50 -8.98
CA ASP A 62 -10.61 16.96 -9.10
C ASP A 62 -10.29 17.60 -7.73
N LEU A 63 -10.93 17.12 -6.65
CA LEU A 63 -10.64 17.55 -5.27
C LEU A 63 -9.24 17.16 -4.80
N PHE A 64 -8.76 15.97 -5.16
CA PHE A 64 -7.43 15.52 -4.80
C PHE A 64 -6.34 16.34 -5.52
N GLU A 65 -6.50 16.58 -6.82
CA GLU A 65 -5.59 17.42 -7.62
C GLU A 65 -5.50 18.86 -7.06
N GLU A 66 -6.60 19.40 -6.54
CA GLU A 66 -6.58 20.71 -5.85
C GLU A 66 -5.84 20.64 -4.49
N TYR A 67 -6.00 19.55 -3.74
CA TYR A 67 -5.44 19.39 -2.40
C TYR A 67 -3.96 18.95 -2.38
N PHE A 68 -3.54 18.12 -3.34
CA PHE A 68 -2.22 17.50 -3.37
C PHE A 68 -1.04 18.49 -3.35
N PRO A 69 -1.08 19.66 -4.03
CA PRO A 69 -0.03 20.67 -3.94
C PRO A 69 0.15 21.26 -2.54
N ILE A 70 -0.89 21.26 -1.71
CA ILE A 70 -0.83 21.71 -0.31
C ILE A 70 -0.27 20.58 0.55
N LEU A 71 -0.75 19.36 0.34
CA LEU A 71 -0.34 18.18 1.09
C LEU A 71 1.14 17.82 0.88
N SER A 72 1.62 17.86 -0.37
CA SER A 72 3.00 17.53 -0.75
C SER A 72 4.04 18.41 -0.05
N LYS A 73 3.72 19.68 0.21
CA LYS A 73 4.58 20.61 0.98
C LYS A 73 4.78 20.15 2.43
N SER A 74 3.81 19.44 3.00
CA SER A 74 3.84 18.95 4.37
C SER A 74 4.43 17.53 4.49
N LEU A 75 4.27 16.70 3.45
CA LEU A 75 4.72 15.29 3.43
C LEU A 75 6.24 15.11 3.33
N GLY A 76 6.98 16.07 2.72
CA GLY A 76 8.42 15.94 2.45
C GLY A 76 9.38 16.54 3.49
N GLY A 77 8.85 17.19 4.54
CA GLY A 77 9.65 18.02 5.45
C GLY A 77 10.24 17.34 6.70
N TYR A 78 9.81 16.12 7.04
CA TYR A 78 10.12 15.51 8.32
C TYR A 78 10.68 14.09 8.16
N LYS A 79 11.74 13.77 8.91
CA LYS A 79 12.29 12.41 9.02
C LYS A 79 11.51 11.61 10.08
N PRO A 80 11.30 10.29 9.90
CA PRO A 80 11.71 9.46 8.76
C PRO A 80 10.77 9.60 7.55
N ALA A 81 11.32 9.42 6.34
CA ALA A 81 10.54 9.47 5.11
C ALA A 81 9.46 8.36 5.09
N ILE A 82 8.25 8.75 4.66
CA ILE A 82 7.08 7.85 4.57
C ILE A 82 7.26 6.81 3.45
N ALA A 83 7.94 7.22 2.36
CA ALA A 83 8.31 6.39 1.22
C ALA A 83 9.83 6.19 1.18
N ARG A 84 10.29 4.99 0.85
CA ARG A 84 11.70 4.75 0.51
C ARG A 84 11.79 3.98 -0.80
N THR A 85 12.57 4.50 -1.73
CA THR A 85 12.92 3.80 -2.97
C THR A 85 13.92 2.71 -2.64
N ILE A 86 13.61 1.46 -3.02
CA ILE A 86 14.50 0.32 -2.81
C ILE A 86 15.03 -0.13 -4.17
N PRO A 87 16.35 -0.05 -4.41
CA PRO A 87 16.94 -0.60 -5.63
C PRO A 87 16.93 -2.13 -5.59
N ILE A 88 16.70 -2.78 -6.73
CA ILE A 88 16.83 -4.23 -6.88
C ILE A 88 18.15 -4.56 -7.58
N ASN A 89 18.94 -5.44 -6.97
CA ASN A 89 20.14 -6.07 -7.56
C ASN A 89 21.13 -5.12 -8.24
N THR A 90 21.55 -4.07 -7.53
CA THR A 90 22.69 -3.28 -7.98
C THR A 90 24.00 -3.96 -7.62
N ASN A 91 24.66 -4.56 -8.62
CA ASN A 91 26.13 -4.71 -8.68
C ASN A 91 26.78 -3.31 -8.80
N LEU A 92 26.42 -2.38 -7.92
CA LEU A 92 27.08 -1.09 -7.81
C LEU A 92 28.35 -1.32 -7.00
N LYS A 93 29.50 -1.25 -7.67
CA LYS A 93 30.80 -1.13 -7.03
C LYS A 93 30.87 0.21 -6.28
N GLN A 94 30.32 0.26 -5.08
CA GLN A 94 30.62 1.22 -4.03
C GLN A 94 29.94 0.74 -2.75
N ASP A 95 30.63 0.88 -1.62
CA ASP A 95 30.33 0.33 -0.28
C ASP A 95 28.98 0.75 0.35
N PHE A 96 27.87 0.63 -0.38
CA PHE A 96 26.54 0.70 0.20
C PHE A 96 26.22 -0.69 0.76
N GLN A 97 26.34 -0.84 2.08
CA GLN A 97 25.68 -1.94 2.79
C GLN A 97 24.17 -1.77 2.61
N ILE A 98 23.62 -2.40 1.57
CA ILE A 98 22.19 -2.64 1.42
C ILE A 98 21.77 -3.38 2.68
N GLN A 99 20.94 -2.74 3.50
CA GLN A 99 20.47 -3.37 4.73
C GLN A 99 19.57 -4.56 4.35
N PRO A 100 19.42 -5.60 5.18
CA PRO A 100 18.60 -6.78 4.84
C PRO A 100 17.12 -6.46 4.52
N TYR A 101 16.64 -5.29 4.90
CA TYR A 101 15.30 -4.78 4.58
C TYR A 101 15.25 -3.90 3.31
N GLU A 102 16.37 -3.75 2.61
CA GLU A 102 16.55 -3.00 1.36
C GLU A 102 16.75 -3.95 0.16
N ASN A 103 16.39 -5.23 0.31
CA ASN A 103 16.32 -6.19 -0.77
C ASN A 103 14.87 -6.64 -0.96
N LEU A 104 14.24 -6.21 -2.06
CA LEU A 104 12.84 -6.55 -2.34
C LEU A 104 12.61 -8.06 -2.46
N ALA A 105 13.56 -8.80 -3.02
CA ALA A 105 13.45 -10.25 -3.15
C ALA A 105 13.44 -10.92 -1.78
N GLU A 106 14.34 -10.54 -0.88
CA GLU A 106 14.39 -11.05 0.50
C GLU A 106 13.11 -10.69 1.28
N MET A 107 12.53 -9.51 1.04
CA MET A 107 11.28 -9.09 1.66
C MET A 107 10.09 -9.94 1.22
N LEU A 108 9.99 -10.23 -0.08
CA LEU A 108 8.97 -11.10 -0.64
C LEU A 108 9.19 -12.56 -0.24
N GLU A 109 10.44 -13.03 -0.15
CA GLU A 109 10.77 -14.37 0.34
C GLU A 109 10.31 -14.57 1.78
N ASN A 110 10.52 -13.56 2.63
CA ASN A 110 10.15 -13.58 4.04
C ASN A 110 8.65 -13.34 4.31
N ALA A 111 7.85 -13.03 3.29
CA ALA A 111 6.42 -12.81 3.41
C ALA A 111 5.62 -14.11 3.15
N ASN A 112 4.46 -14.20 3.79
CA ASN A 112 3.55 -15.34 3.76
C ASN A 112 2.19 -15.01 3.12
N SER A 113 1.89 -13.74 2.85
CA SER A 113 0.65 -13.32 2.20
C SER A 113 0.89 -12.14 1.29
N PHE A 114 0.24 -12.18 0.12
CA PHE A 114 0.41 -11.20 -0.95
C PHE A 114 -0.95 -10.82 -1.53
N ARG A 115 -1.08 -9.53 -1.86
CA ARG A 115 -2.24 -8.99 -2.55
C ARG A 115 -1.77 -8.01 -3.61
N VAL A 116 -2.36 -8.06 -4.79
CA VAL A 116 -2.17 -7.04 -5.82
C VAL A 116 -3.47 -6.26 -6.04
N THR A 117 -3.35 -4.98 -6.33
CA THR A 117 -4.46 -4.09 -6.66
C THR A 117 -4.07 -3.11 -7.75
N ASP A 118 -5.05 -2.49 -8.38
CA ASP A 118 -4.83 -1.41 -9.33
C ASP A 118 -4.04 -0.25 -8.72
N CYS A 119 -3.17 0.37 -9.53
CA CYS A 119 -2.46 1.58 -9.16
C CYS A 119 -3.43 2.77 -9.18
N ILE A 120 -3.63 3.37 -8.00
CA ILE A 120 -4.56 4.49 -7.86
C ILE A 120 -4.15 5.70 -8.70
N CYS A 121 -2.86 6.05 -8.70
CA CYS A 121 -2.35 7.20 -9.46
C CYS A 121 -2.59 7.04 -10.96
N ARG A 122 -2.45 5.82 -11.50
CA ARG A 122 -2.73 5.55 -12.92
C ARG A 122 -4.23 5.63 -13.22
N LYS A 123 -5.07 5.06 -12.35
CA LYS A 123 -6.53 5.15 -12.48
C LYS A 123 -7.01 6.60 -12.46
N GLU A 124 -6.51 7.39 -11.52
CA GLU A 124 -6.78 8.81 -11.43
C GLU A 124 -6.44 9.53 -12.74
N ARG A 125 -5.25 9.32 -13.29
CA ARG A 125 -4.84 9.94 -14.55
C ARG A 125 -5.73 9.55 -15.73
N ILE A 126 -6.15 8.28 -15.80
CA ILE A 126 -7.11 7.78 -16.80
C ILE A 126 -8.46 8.49 -16.66
N ILE A 127 -8.98 8.64 -15.43
CA ILE A 127 -10.23 9.36 -15.15
C ILE A 127 -10.11 10.85 -15.49
N ALA A 128 -8.94 11.45 -15.25
CA ALA A 128 -8.61 12.82 -15.61
C ALA A 128 -8.43 13.04 -17.13
N GLY A 129 -8.53 11.98 -17.95
CA GLY A 129 -8.42 12.05 -19.41
C GLY A 129 -6.99 11.94 -19.96
N ASN A 130 -6.02 11.57 -19.13
CA ASN A 130 -4.65 11.28 -19.54
C ASN A 130 -4.46 9.78 -19.77
N SER A 131 -3.60 9.39 -20.73
CA SER A 131 -3.24 7.99 -20.94
C SER A 131 -1.97 7.60 -20.17
N CYS A 132 -1.94 6.36 -19.69
CA CYS A 132 -0.75 5.71 -19.15
C CYS A 132 -0.66 4.33 -19.80
N ASP A 133 0.46 4.04 -20.46
CA ASP A 133 0.66 2.79 -21.20
C ASP A 133 1.18 1.64 -20.31
N HIS A 134 1.42 1.92 -19.03
CA HIS A 134 1.93 0.94 -18.07
C HIS A 134 0.81 0.13 -17.41
N SER A 135 1.16 -1.07 -16.92
CA SER A 135 0.19 -2.03 -16.37
C SER A 135 -0.60 -1.52 -15.15
N LEU A 136 -1.91 -1.78 -15.07
CA LEU A 136 -2.72 -1.21 -13.99
C LEU A 136 -2.58 -1.95 -12.67
N GLU A 137 -2.59 -3.28 -12.69
CA GLU A 137 -2.59 -4.18 -11.52
C GLU A 137 -1.17 -4.37 -10.96
N VAL A 138 -0.59 -3.29 -10.41
CA VAL A 138 0.83 -3.28 -10.00
C VAL A 138 1.05 -2.82 -8.55
N CYS A 139 0.03 -2.40 -7.81
CA CYS A 139 0.20 -1.99 -6.41
C CYS A 139 0.18 -3.23 -5.50
N LEU A 140 1.31 -3.59 -4.90
CA LEU A 140 1.47 -4.84 -4.18
C LEU A 140 1.48 -4.65 -2.66
N GLY A 141 0.69 -5.40 -1.92
CA GLY A 141 0.73 -5.52 -0.47
C GLY A 141 1.33 -6.87 -0.06
N PHE A 142 2.18 -6.88 0.96
CA PHE A 142 2.73 -8.11 1.53
C PHE A 142 2.77 -8.10 3.06
N SER A 143 2.61 -9.30 3.65
CA SER A 143 2.64 -9.52 5.09
C SER A 143 3.34 -10.83 5.46
N LYS A 144 3.99 -10.88 6.63
CA LYS A 144 4.48 -12.12 7.27
C LYS A 144 3.39 -12.96 7.90
N GLU A 145 2.22 -12.39 8.12
CA GLU A 145 1.07 -13.09 8.68
C GLU A 145 0.34 -13.82 7.55
N GLU A 146 -0.05 -15.07 7.78
CA GLU A 146 -0.89 -15.81 6.86
C GLU A 146 -2.30 -15.20 6.81
N ASN A 147 -2.92 -15.21 5.63
CA ASN A 147 -4.29 -14.75 5.40
C ASN A 147 -4.51 -13.28 5.83
N ALA A 148 -3.45 -12.45 5.75
CA ALA A 148 -3.47 -11.07 6.22
C ALA A 148 -4.51 -10.17 5.51
N TYR A 149 -4.93 -10.57 4.31
CA TYR A 149 -5.81 -9.80 3.43
C TYR A 149 -7.18 -10.47 3.19
N ASP A 150 -7.42 -11.66 3.74
CA ASP A 150 -8.64 -12.44 3.49
C ASP A 150 -9.90 -11.75 4.01
N TYR A 151 -9.77 -11.03 5.13
CA TYR A 151 -10.88 -10.34 5.76
C TYR A 151 -11.27 -9.04 5.04
N PHE A 152 -10.28 -8.30 4.52
CA PHE A 152 -10.49 -7.06 3.76
C PHE A 152 -9.55 -6.97 2.55
N SER A 153 -9.97 -7.56 1.44
CA SER A 153 -9.21 -7.52 0.19
C SER A 153 -9.26 -6.15 -0.49
N ARG A 154 -10.32 -5.37 -0.25
CA ARG A 154 -10.57 -4.04 -0.87
C ARG A 154 -10.50 -4.08 -2.39
N GLY A 155 -11.05 -5.13 -3.00
CA GLY A 155 -11.05 -5.32 -4.46
C GLY A 155 -9.72 -5.82 -5.03
N GLY A 156 -8.64 -5.86 -4.24
CA GLY A 156 -7.37 -6.48 -4.64
C GLY A 156 -7.45 -8.00 -4.66
N ARG A 157 -6.71 -8.62 -5.58
CA ARG A 157 -6.64 -10.07 -5.73
C ARG A 157 -5.55 -10.64 -4.82
N ILE A 158 -5.88 -11.71 -4.11
CA ILE A 158 -4.89 -12.48 -3.33
C ILE A 158 -4.09 -13.32 -4.32
N ILE A 159 -2.77 -13.23 -4.23
CA ILE A 159 -1.85 -13.85 -5.20
C ILE A 159 -0.82 -14.72 -4.48
N SER A 160 -0.21 -15.63 -5.23
CA SER A 160 0.90 -16.43 -4.72
C SER A 160 2.21 -15.62 -4.68
N LYS A 161 3.21 -16.15 -3.97
CA LYS A 161 4.57 -15.60 -3.97
C LYS A 161 5.16 -15.52 -5.38
N ASP A 162 5.00 -16.60 -6.16
CA ASP A 162 5.51 -16.65 -7.54
C ASP A 162 4.85 -15.58 -8.43
N GLU A 163 3.57 -15.33 -8.21
CA GLU A 163 2.85 -14.28 -8.93
C GLU A 163 3.29 -12.88 -8.48
N ALA A 164 3.58 -12.67 -7.20
CA ALA A 164 4.16 -11.42 -6.71
C ALA A 164 5.52 -11.13 -7.37
N PHE A 165 6.37 -12.14 -7.51
CA PHE A 165 7.64 -12.02 -8.23
C PHE A 165 7.44 -11.72 -9.73
N LYS A 166 6.42 -12.31 -10.37
CA LYS A 166 6.07 -11.99 -11.76
C LYS A 166 5.63 -10.53 -11.93
N VAL A 167 4.81 -10.01 -11.02
CA VAL A 167 4.40 -8.60 -11.04
C VAL A 167 5.62 -7.70 -10.92
N ILE A 168 6.54 -7.99 -10.00
CA ILE A 168 7.79 -7.21 -9.88
C ILE A 168 8.61 -7.27 -11.16
N ALA A 169 8.88 -8.47 -11.70
CA ALA A 169 9.63 -8.63 -12.94
C ALA A 169 9.00 -7.88 -14.13
N GLN A 170 7.67 -7.95 -14.27
CA GLN A 170 6.95 -7.20 -15.29
C GLN A 170 7.11 -5.68 -15.11
N THR A 171 7.01 -5.19 -13.87
CA THR A 171 7.17 -3.76 -13.58
C THR A 171 8.61 -3.28 -13.78
N GLU A 172 9.60 -4.15 -13.61
CA GLU A 172 11.00 -3.88 -13.97
C GLU A 172 11.21 -3.79 -15.48
N GLU A 173 10.61 -4.71 -16.26
CA GLU A 173 10.63 -4.66 -17.73
C GLU A 173 10.00 -3.36 -18.27
N GLU A 174 8.97 -2.85 -17.58
CA GLU A 174 8.35 -1.56 -17.86
C GLU A 174 9.17 -0.35 -17.38
N GLY A 175 10.29 -0.56 -16.67
CA GLY A 175 11.16 0.50 -16.16
C GLY A 175 10.60 1.27 -14.97
N LEU A 176 9.73 0.65 -14.16
CA LEU A 176 9.07 1.27 -13.02
C LEU A 176 9.96 1.31 -11.77
N ILE A 177 9.71 2.29 -10.91
CA ILE A 177 10.49 2.50 -9.68
C ILE A 177 9.74 1.89 -8.49
N HIS A 178 10.38 0.95 -7.80
CA HIS A 178 9.85 0.32 -6.60
C HIS A 178 10.03 1.22 -5.37
N ASN A 179 8.91 1.66 -4.81
CA ASN A 179 8.86 2.39 -3.55
C ASN A 179 8.17 1.53 -2.51
N VAL A 180 8.85 1.28 -1.40
CA VAL A 180 8.28 0.51 -0.29
C VAL A 180 7.81 1.44 0.81
N PHE A 181 6.61 1.15 1.28
CA PHE A 181 5.92 1.88 2.33
C PHE A 181 5.64 0.97 3.54
N TYR A 182 5.36 1.63 4.66
CA TYR A 182 5.02 1.02 5.96
C TYR A 182 6.19 0.35 6.69
N ASN A 183 5.87 -0.19 7.87
CA ASN A 183 6.83 -0.73 8.83
C ASN A 183 7.32 -2.12 8.41
N VAL A 184 8.17 -2.15 7.38
CA VAL A 184 8.85 -3.34 6.86
C VAL A 184 9.54 -4.13 7.97
N LYS A 185 10.06 -3.45 9.00
CA LYS A 185 10.72 -4.06 10.16
C LYS A 185 9.77 -4.98 10.97
N LYS A 186 8.47 -4.71 10.94
CA LYS A 186 7.43 -5.56 11.54
C LYS A 186 6.80 -6.53 10.54
N GLY A 187 7.36 -6.69 9.35
CA GLY A 187 6.93 -7.68 8.37
C GLY A 187 5.64 -7.34 7.62
N HIS A 188 5.25 -6.06 7.60
CA HIS A 188 4.09 -5.58 6.86
C HIS A 188 4.53 -4.42 5.96
N GLY A 189 4.18 -4.49 4.68
CA GLY A 189 4.58 -3.48 3.72
C GLY A 189 3.67 -3.42 2.50
N ALA A 190 3.83 -2.33 1.75
CA ALA A 190 3.26 -2.17 0.42
C ALA A 190 4.35 -1.66 -0.52
N ILE A 191 4.28 -2.07 -1.78
CA ILE A 191 5.21 -1.71 -2.85
C ILE A 191 4.39 -0.94 -3.90
N CYS A 192 4.71 0.33 -4.11
CA CYS A 192 4.30 1.08 -5.30
C CYS A 192 5.31 0.84 -6.40
N ASN A 193 4.81 0.44 -7.56
CA ASN A 193 5.56 0.38 -8.81
C ASN A 193 5.27 1.66 -9.60
N CYS A 194 5.91 2.73 -9.16
CA CYS A 194 5.59 4.09 -9.58
C CYS A 194 6.21 4.39 -10.96
N CYS A 195 5.49 5.12 -11.82
CA CYS A 195 5.97 5.61 -13.11
C CYS A 195 6.14 7.12 -13.08
N SER A 196 7.05 7.66 -13.90
CA SER A 196 7.28 9.11 -13.99
C SER A 196 6.12 9.90 -14.62
N CYS A 197 5.18 9.23 -15.28
CA CYS A 197 4.05 9.89 -15.95
C CYS A 197 2.82 10.09 -15.06
N CYS A 198 2.71 9.36 -13.95
CA CYS A 198 1.55 9.40 -13.06
C CYS A 198 1.88 9.69 -11.59
N CYS A 199 3.15 9.63 -11.19
CA CYS A 199 3.63 9.85 -9.82
C CYS A 199 4.61 11.02 -9.79
#